data_AF-A0A9E4MJ62-F1
#
_entry.id   AF-A0A9E4MJ62-F1
#
_cell.length_a   1.000
_cell.length_b   1.000
_cell.length_c   1.000
_cell.angle_alpha   90.00
_cell.angle_beta   90.00
_cell.angle_gamma   90.00
#
_symmetry.space_group_name_H-M   'P 1'
#
loop_
_entity.id
_entity.type
_entity.pdbx_description
1 polymer ?
#
loop_
_entity_poly.entity_id
_entity_poly.type
_entity_poly.pdbx_seq_one_letter_code
_entity_poly.pdbx_strand_id
1 'polypeptide(L)'
;MIRHERPCKPAIASCKRIALAMACWVCFVPGCNDVDERPAEWAFIAPVIIAPNCATASCHSAQAAAAGLDLSEPGKAYESLLAQEAQYLDPGAVGVAPAVCRAERGGILCPTTRPLVAPCRPDESRLVNTLFARGTQQMPPDRPLPLADIELIERWILAGAKRSPQDLLPRCGEPLAPGADAGAPDAAAPAANLDAASASDADVGGANDGGGVG
;
A
#
# COMPACT_ATOMS: atom_id res chain seq x y z
N MET A 1 -11.42 -25.15 -59.11
CA MET A 1 -9.99 -25.50 -59.27
C MET A 1 -9.43 -25.89 -57.92
N ILE A 2 -8.90 -27.12 -57.86
CA ILE A 2 -7.87 -27.67 -56.96
C ILE A 2 -8.18 -27.75 -55.45
N ARG A 3 -8.64 -28.95 -55.06
CA ARG A 3 -8.46 -29.57 -53.74
C ARG A 3 -6.98 -29.88 -53.49
N HIS A 4 -6.50 -29.78 -52.26
CA HIS A 4 -5.39 -30.60 -51.76
C HIS A 4 -5.65 -31.08 -50.33
N GLU A 5 -6.23 -32.28 -50.25
CA GLU A 5 -5.90 -33.29 -49.25
C GLU A 5 -4.44 -33.81 -49.55
N ARG A 6 -3.63 -34.47 -48.71
CA ARG A 6 -3.78 -35.39 -47.56
C ARG A 6 -2.44 -35.47 -46.75
N PRO A 7 -2.04 -36.57 -46.07
CA PRO A 7 -1.75 -36.60 -44.64
C PRO A 7 -0.29 -36.97 -44.34
N CYS A 8 0.10 -37.09 -43.07
CA CYS A 8 1.20 -37.99 -42.72
C CYS A 8 1.04 -38.52 -41.29
N LYS A 9 0.66 -39.79 -41.17
CA LYS A 9 0.88 -40.60 -39.97
C LYS A 9 2.28 -41.22 -40.09
N PRO A 10 3.09 -41.22 -39.03
CA PRO A 10 4.08 -42.25 -38.82
C PRO A 10 3.59 -43.28 -37.80
N ALA A 11 4.08 -44.50 -38.03
CA ALA A 11 3.62 -45.76 -37.51
C ALA A 11 4.00 -45.99 -36.04
N ILE A 12 3.11 -46.71 -35.36
CA ILE A 12 3.34 -47.32 -34.05
C ILE A 12 4.22 -48.55 -34.27
N ALA A 13 5.52 -48.43 -33.99
CA ALA A 13 6.45 -49.55 -33.93
C ALA A 13 6.58 -50.01 -32.48
N SER A 14 5.96 -51.16 -32.19
CA SER A 14 6.04 -51.87 -30.92
C SER A 14 7.43 -52.50 -30.79
N CYS A 15 8.27 -52.00 -29.87
CA CYS A 15 9.52 -52.64 -29.50
C CYS A 15 9.45 -53.14 -28.05
N LYS A 16 9.73 -54.43 -27.88
CA LYS A 16 9.58 -55.18 -26.64
C LYS A 16 10.62 -54.76 -25.59
N ARG A 17 10.13 -54.52 -24.38
CA ARG A 17 10.67 -54.90 -23.07
C ARG A 17 12.18 -55.15 -23.02
N ILE A 18 12.93 -54.14 -22.59
CA ILE A 18 14.15 -54.34 -21.80
C ILE A 18 13.94 -53.62 -20.47
N ALA A 19 13.89 -54.42 -19.41
CA ALA A 19 13.91 -53.99 -18.04
C ALA A 19 15.28 -53.40 -17.71
N LEU A 20 15.30 -52.11 -17.35
CA LEU A 20 16.29 -51.58 -16.43
C LEU A 20 15.54 -50.64 -15.48
N ALA A 21 15.24 -51.18 -14.30
CA ALA A 21 14.58 -50.49 -13.21
C ALA A 21 15.53 -49.44 -12.62
N MET A 22 15.67 -48.29 -13.28
CA MET A 22 16.05 -47.05 -12.61
C MET A 22 14.78 -46.49 -11.97
N ALA A 23 14.49 -46.96 -10.76
CA ALA A 23 13.57 -46.31 -9.84
C ALA A 23 14.17 -44.97 -9.41
N CYS A 24 14.24 -44.01 -10.34
CA CYS A 24 14.35 -42.61 -10.02
C CYS A 24 12.96 -42.23 -9.51
N TRP A 25 12.77 -42.48 -8.22
CA TRP A 25 11.69 -41.94 -7.42
C TRP A 25 11.84 -40.42 -7.52
N VAL A 26 11.20 -39.85 -8.54
CA VAL A 26 10.97 -38.42 -8.62
C VAL A 26 10.11 -38.13 -7.40
N CYS A 27 10.77 -37.70 -6.32
CA CYS A 27 10.14 -37.02 -5.22
C CYS A 27 9.52 -35.76 -5.81
N PHE A 28 8.31 -35.90 -6.35
CA PHE A 28 7.34 -34.83 -6.40
C PHE A 28 7.08 -34.50 -4.94
N VAL A 29 7.97 -33.70 -4.35
CA VAL A 29 7.64 -32.91 -3.18
C VAL A 29 6.71 -31.87 -3.79
N PRO A 30 5.38 -31.93 -3.62
CA PRO A 30 4.59 -30.74 -3.84
C PRO A 30 5.24 -29.69 -2.95
N GLY A 31 5.98 -28.75 -3.55
CA GLY A 31 6.52 -27.62 -2.84
C GLY A 31 5.34 -27.03 -2.07
N CYS A 32 5.50 -26.83 -0.77
CA CYS A 32 4.49 -26.28 0.11
C CYS A 32 4.19 -24.85 -0.36
N ASN A 33 3.38 -24.74 -1.41
CA ASN A 33 2.68 -23.54 -1.79
C ASN A 33 1.43 -23.55 -0.92
N ASP A 34 1.64 -23.43 0.39
CA ASP A 34 0.57 -23.35 1.36
C ASP A 34 -0.15 -22.03 1.06
N VAL A 35 -1.24 -22.17 0.31
CA VAL A 35 -2.17 -21.07 0.08
C VAL A 35 -2.58 -20.60 1.46
N ASP A 36 -2.29 -19.34 1.78
CA ASP A 36 -2.66 -18.76 3.06
C ASP A 36 -4.19 -18.74 3.20
N GLU A 37 -4.70 -19.69 3.99
CA GLU A 37 -6.14 -19.90 4.21
C GLU A 37 -6.76 -18.87 5.16
N ARG A 38 -5.98 -17.91 5.68
CA ARG A 38 -6.52 -16.86 6.54
C ARG A 38 -7.56 -16.02 5.78
N PRO A 39 -8.67 -15.64 6.44
CA PRO A 39 -9.73 -14.87 5.78
C PRO A 39 -9.23 -13.47 5.44
N ALA A 40 -9.33 -13.08 4.17
CA ALA A 40 -8.99 -11.75 3.67
C ALA A 40 -10.12 -10.74 3.98
N GLU A 41 -10.49 -10.66 5.25
CA GLU A 41 -11.62 -9.88 5.76
C GLU A 41 -11.15 -8.87 6.79
N TRP A 42 -11.75 -7.68 6.80
CA TRP A 42 -11.36 -6.61 7.71
C TRP A 42 -11.45 -7.01 9.19
N ALA A 43 -12.47 -7.80 9.56
CA ALA A 43 -12.65 -8.31 10.92
C ALA A 43 -11.47 -9.17 11.41
N PHE A 44 -10.71 -9.78 10.49
CA PHE A 44 -9.49 -10.51 10.80
C PHE A 44 -8.25 -9.60 10.68
N ILE A 45 -8.11 -8.90 9.56
CA ILE A 45 -6.93 -8.08 9.23
C ILE A 45 -6.69 -6.99 10.29
N ALA A 46 -7.74 -6.29 10.72
CA ALA A 46 -7.57 -5.19 11.66
C ALA A 46 -6.97 -5.61 13.02
N PRO A 47 -7.56 -6.56 13.77
CA PRO A 47 -7.02 -6.95 15.06
C PRO A 47 -5.77 -7.83 14.97
N VAL A 48 -5.59 -8.62 13.90
CA VAL A 48 -4.49 -9.61 13.82
C VAL A 48 -3.24 -9.03 13.16
N ILE A 49 -3.40 -8.09 12.23
CA ILE A 49 -2.30 -7.55 11.43
C ILE A 49 -2.10 -6.07 11.72
N ILE A 50 -3.12 -5.23 11.51
CA ILE A 50 -2.97 -3.78 11.59
C ILE A 50 -2.68 -3.32 13.02
N ALA A 51 -3.48 -3.74 13.99
CA ALA A 51 -3.34 -3.30 15.37
C ALA A 51 -1.97 -3.64 15.99
N PRO A 52 -1.47 -4.90 15.97
CA PRO A 52 -0.20 -5.22 16.61
C PRO A 52 1.03 -4.66 15.89
N ASN A 53 0.95 -4.39 14.59
CA ASN A 53 2.11 -3.94 13.80
C ASN A 53 2.15 -2.42 13.55
N CYS A 54 0.99 -1.76 13.52
CA CYS A 54 0.88 -0.36 13.10
C CYS A 54 0.34 0.55 14.23
N ALA A 55 -0.58 0.06 15.05
CA ALA A 55 -1.24 0.83 16.10
C ALA A 55 -0.47 0.86 17.42
N THR A 56 0.86 0.91 17.34
CA THR A 56 1.70 1.00 18.54
C THR A 56 1.60 2.39 19.16
N ALA A 57 1.92 2.48 20.45
CA ALA A 57 1.82 3.74 21.20
C ALA A 57 2.56 4.92 20.56
N SER A 58 3.64 4.64 19.81
CA SER A 58 4.51 5.65 19.19
C SER A 58 4.21 5.93 17.71
N CYS A 59 3.35 5.13 17.05
CA CYS A 59 3.12 5.23 15.61
C CYS A 59 1.69 5.67 15.32
N HIS A 60 0.75 4.74 15.17
CA HIS A 60 -0.63 5.07 14.77
C HIS A 60 -1.67 4.71 15.83
N SER A 61 -1.36 4.96 17.11
CA SER A 61 -2.34 4.90 18.20
C SER A 61 -3.27 6.12 18.18
N ALA A 62 -4.37 6.08 18.95
CA ALA A 62 -5.23 7.25 19.16
C ALA A 62 -4.48 8.47 19.70
N GLN A 63 -3.39 8.27 20.46
CA GLN A 63 -2.60 9.35 21.06
C GLN A 63 -1.52 9.88 20.11
N ALA A 64 -0.79 8.98 19.43
CA ALA A 64 0.29 9.40 18.53
C ALA A 64 -0.24 9.90 17.19
N ALA A 65 -1.27 9.22 16.67
CA ALA A 65 -1.94 9.52 15.41
C ALA A 65 -0.98 9.95 14.29
N ALA A 66 0.16 9.25 14.14
CA ALA A 66 1.19 9.68 13.19
C ALA A 66 0.58 9.79 11.78
N ALA A 67 0.93 10.88 11.09
CA ALA A 67 0.33 11.28 9.81
C ALA A 67 -1.20 11.43 9.83
N GLY A 68 -1.81 11.68 10.99
CA GLY A 68 -3.26 11.82 11.17
C GLY A 68 -4.02 10.50 11.09
N LEU A 69 -3.37 9.37 11.35
CA LEU A 69 -3.97 8.03 11.29
C LEU A 69 -4.15 7.45 12.69
N ASP A 70 -5.38 7.08 13.03
CA ASP A 70 -5.68 6.28 14.23
C ASP A 70 -6.05 4.86 13.81
N LEU A 71 -5.16 3.92 14.12
CA LEU A 71 -5.31 2.51 13.82
C LEU A 71 -5.60 1.66 15.08
N SER A 72 -5.81 2.30 16.24
CA SER A 72 -5.93 1.63 17.54
C SER A 72 -7.20 0.79 17.69
N GLU A 73 -8.27 1.16 16.99
CA GLU A 73 -9.54 0.43 16.98
C GLU A 73 -9.91 0.01 15.56
N PRO A 74 -10.49 -1.19 15.33
CA PRO A 74 -10.85 -1.65 13.99
C PRO A 74 -11.76 -0.70 13.20
N GLY A 75 -12.67 0.01 13.88
CA GLY A 75 -13.55 0.99 13.23
C GLY A 75 -12.78 2.23 12.76
N LYS A 76 -11.94 2.78 13.65
CA LYS A 76 -11.09 3.96 13.37
C LYS A 76 -10.01 3.68 12.35
N ALA A 77 -9.42 2.48 12.41
CA ALA A 77 -8.46 2.03 11.42
C ALA A 77 -9.09 1.97 10.02
N TYR A 78 -10.32 1.47 9.89
CA TYR A 78 -11.01 1.41 8.60
C TYR A 78 -11.28 2.81 8.04
N GLU A 79 -11.81 3.70 8.88
CA GLU A 79 -12.07 5.11 8.52
C GLU A 79 -10.77 5.82 8.12
N SER A 80 -9.70 5.65 8.89
CA SER A 80 -8.39 6.24 8.61
C SER A 80 -7.78 5.74 7.30
N LEU A 81 -8.02 4.49 6.90
CA LEU A 81 -7.46 3.94 5.66
C LEU A 81 -8.26 4.33 4.40
N LEU A 82 -9.59 4.43 4.49
CA LEU A 82 -10.45 4.68 3.32
C LEU A 82 -10.96 6.11 3.19
N ALA A 83 -11.04 6.85 4.30
CA ALA A 83 -11.72 8.14 4.36
C ALA A 83 -10.96 9.15 5.22
N GLN A 84 -9.62 9.11 5.19
CA GLN A 84 -8.81 10.05 5.95
C GLN A 84 -9.14 11.49 5.53
N GLU A 85 -9.73 12.24 6.46
CA GLU A 85 -9.92 13.67 6.29
C GLU A 85 -8.56 14.34 6.21
N ALA A 86 -8.41 15.16 5.18
CA ALA A 86 -7.23 15.94 4.94
C ALA A 86 -7.66 17.34 4.51
N GLN A 87 -6.69 18.24 4.47
CA GLN A 87 -6.90 19.58 3.94
C GLN A 87 -5.82 19.84 2.90
N TYR A 88 -6.23 20.44 1.79
CA TYR A 88 -5.33 20.90 0.75
C TYR A 88 -5.36 22.43 0.74
N LEU A 89 -4.19 23.06 0.82
CA LEU A 89 -4.02 24.49 0.65
C LEU A 89 -3.69 24.77 -0.81
N ASP A 90 -4.54 25.53 -1.49
CA ASP A 90 -4.25 26.09 -2.80
C ASP A 90 -3.68 27.52 -2.64
N PRO A 91 -2.36 27.72 -2.77
CA PRO A 91 -1.75 29.04 -2.64
C PRO A 91 -1.98 29.94 -3.86
N GLY A 92 -2.37 29.36 -5.00
CA GLY A 92 -2.64 30.07 -6.24
C GLY A 92 -4.10 30.53 -6.38
N ALA A 93 -4.99 30.00 -5.55
CA ALA A 93 -6.39 30.37 -5.56
C ALA A 93 -6.59 31.85 -5.18
N VAL A 94 -7.00 32.65 -6.15
CA VAL A 94 -7.42 34.04 -5.98
C VAL A 94 -8.94 34.13 -6.11
N GLY A 95 -9.60 34.84 -5.18
CA GLY A 95 -11.04 35.10 -5.25
C GLY A 95 -11.84 34.55 -4.07
N VAL A 96 -13.13 34.35 -4.29
CA VAL A 96 -14.07 33.88 -3.27
C VAL A 96 -13.91 32.36 -3.11
N ALA A 97 -13.55 31.92 -1.92
CA ALA A 97 -13.49 30.50 -1.59
C ALA A 97 -14.86 29.83 -1.80
N PRO A 98 -14.90 28.61 -2.36
CA PRO A 98 -16.11 27.80 -2.33
C PRO A 98 -16.64 27.66 -0.90
N ALA A 99 -17.95 27.46 -0.74
CA ALA A 99 -18.59 27.41 0.59
C ALA A 99 -17.99 26.34 1.54
N VAL A 100 -17.40 25.28 1.00
CA VAL A 100 -16.74 24.21 1.77
C VAL A 100 -15.29 24.52 2.13
N CYS A 101 -14.70 25.56 1.55
CA CYS A 101 -13.32 25.96 1.76
C CYS A 101 -13.23 27.23 2.60
N ARG A 102 -12.08 27.46 3.23
CA ARG A 102 -11.80 28.67 4.02
C ARG A 102 -10.61 29.42 3.44
N ALA A 103 -10.76 30.72 3.28
CA ALA A 103 -9.62 31.60 2.96
C ALA A 103 -8.67 31.65 4.18
N GLU A 104 -7.40 31.36 3.95
CA GLU A 104 -6.33 31.40 4.94
C GLU A 104 -5.19 32.31 4.45
N ARG A 105 -4.29 32.71 5.36
CA ARG A 105 -3.14 33.52 4.96
C ARG A 105 -2.25 32.70 4.02
N GLY A 106 -2.24 33.07 2.74
CA GLY A 106 -1.44 32.39 1.72
C GLY A 106 -2.20 31.37 0.87
N GLY A 107 -3.54 31.35 0.91
CA GLY A 107 -4.32 30.55 -0.04
C GLY A 107 -5.75 30.24 0.40
N ILE A 108 -6.35 29.25 -0.25
CA ILE A 108 -7.65 28.69 0.11
C ILE A 108 -7.45 27.27 0.62
N LEU A 109 -7.87 27.01 1.86
CA LEU A 109 -7.80 25.70 2.49
C LEU A 109 -9.12 24.96 2.28
N CYS A 110 -9.07 23.84 1.56
CA CYS A 110 -10.24 23.02 1.26
C CYS A 110 -10.15 21.65 1.94
N PRO A 111 -11.24 21.15 2.55
CA PRO A 111 -11.31 19.77 3.00
C PRO A 111 -11.20 18.84 1.78
N THR A 112 -10.47 17.75 1.96
CA THR A 112 -10.30 16.69 0.97
C THR A 112 -10.19 15.35 1.68
N THR A 113 -10.31 14.26 0.95
CA THR A 113 -10.06 12.91 1.47
C THR A 113 -8.80 12.36 0.83
N ARG A 114 -7.91 11.81 1.65
CA ARG A 114 -6.68 11.14 1.18
C ARG A 114 -6.77 9.64 1.47
N PRO A 115 -7.49 8.86 0.64
CA PRO A 115 -7.58 7.43 0.84
C PRO A 115 -6.19 6.79 0.72
N LEU A 116 -5.81 5.98 1.70
CA LEU A 116 -4.59 5.16 1.64
C LEU A 116 -4.85 3.82 0.94
N VAL A 117 -6.10 3.38 0.96
CA VAL A 117 -6.57 2.19 0.27
C VAL A 117 -7.43 2.62 -0.92
N ALA A 118 -7.07 2.15 -2.11
CA ALA A 118 -7.87 2.24 -3.31
C ALA A 118 -8.60 0.89 -3.51
N PRO A 119 -9.90 0.80 -3.19
CA PRO A 119 -10.64 -0.45 -3.36
C PRO A 119 -10.49 -1.03 -4.76
N CYS A 120 -10.36 -2.35 -4.85
CA CYS A 120 -10.18 -3.11 -6.08
C CYS A 120 -8.84 -2.90 -6.83
N ARG A 121 -7.95 -2.05 -6.31
CA ARG A 121 -6.68 -1.67 -6.96
C ARG A 121 -5.53 -1.63 -5.95
N PRO A 122 -5.00 -2.80 -5.54
CA PRO A 122 -3.94 -2.87 -4.53
C PRO A 122 -2.65 -2.19 -4.99
N ASP A 123 -2.33 -2.25 -6.28
CA ASP A 123 -1.17 -1.61 -6.90
C ASP A 123 -1.23 -0.07 -6.86
N GLU A 124 -2.43 0.50 -6.93
CA GLU A 124 -2.66 1.93 -6.75
C GLU A 124 -2.84 2.33 -5.27
N SER A 125 -2.98 1.37 -4.36
CA SER A 125 -3.16 1.65 -2.94
C SER A 125 -1.86 2.11 -2.30
N ARG A 126 -1.85 3.34 -1.78
CA ARG A 126 -0.70 3.92 -1.06
C ARG A 126 -0.25 3.03 0.10
N LEU A 127 -1.19 2.42 0.81
CA LEU A 127 -0.91 1.45 1.88
C LEU A 127 0.02 0.33 1.38
N VAL A 128 -0.33 -0.34 0.28
CA VAL A 128 0.46 -1.45 -0.28
C VAL A 128 1.83 -0.96 -0.74
N ASN A 129 1.87 0.19 -1.42
CA ASN A 129 3.13 0.79 -1.85
C ASN A 129 4.06 1.12 -0.67
N THR A 130 3.51 1.59 0.46
CA THR A 130 4.27 1.85 1.69
C THR A 130 4.74 0.56 2.37
N LEU A 131 3.92 -0.50 2.43
CA LEU A 131 4.32 -1.79 3.00
C LEU A 131 5.49 -2.42 2.22
N PHE A 132 5.52 -2.23 0.89
CA PHE A 132 6.62 -2.68 0.02
C PHE A 132 7.76 -1.67 -0.16
N ALA A 133 7.71 -0.51 0.50
CA ALA A 133 8.71 0.57 0.33
C ALA A 133 8.87 1.06 -1.12
N ARG A 134 7.80 1.03 -1.93
CA ARG A 134 7.79 1.50 -3.32
C ARG A 134 7.63 3.01 -3.35
N GLY A 135 8.75 3.73 -3.42
CA GLY A 135 8.78 5.19 -3.49
C GLY A 135 8.43 5.91 -2.18
N THR A 136 8.38 5.19 -1.06
CA THR A 136 8.11 5.75 0.27
C THR A 136 8.93 5.00 1.33
N GLN A 137 9.02 5.53 2.55
CA GLN A 137 9.63 4.82 3.68
C GLN A 137 8.81 3.56 4.00
N GLN A 138 9.50 2.44 4.23
CA GLN A 138 8.85 1.20 4.61
C GLN A 138 8.11 1.32 5.95
N MET A 139 6.90 0.78 6.02
CA MET A 139 6.16 0.61 7.27
C MET A 139 5.87 -0.87 7.57
N PRO A 140 5.94 -1.31 8.83
CA PRO A 140 6.50 -0.58 9.98
C PRO A 140 8.01 -0.28 9.83
N PRO A 141 8.54 0.81 10.44
CA PRO A 141 9.92 1.24 10.21
C PRO A 141 10.95 0.30 10.84
N ASP A 142 10.60 -0.33 11.97
CA ASP A 142 11.52 -1.19 12.73
C ASP A 142 11.59 -2.62 12.18
N ARG A 143 10.47 -3.11 11.65
CA ARG A 143 10.36 -4.45 11.10
C ARG A 143 9.32 -4.47 9.97
N PRO A 144 9.73 -4.80 8.74
CA PRO A 144 8.80 -5.01 7.63
C PRO A 144 7.72 -6.04 7.98
N LEU A 145 6.51 -5.80 7.50
CA LEU A 145 5.42 -6.75 7.64
C LEU A 145 5.73 -8.03 6.85
N PRO A 146 5.41 -9.24 7.36
CA PRO A 146 5.60 -10.48 6.61
C PRO A 146 4.89 -10.45 5.26
N LEU A 147 5.49 -11.03 4.23
CA LEU A 147 4.92 -11.01 2.88
C LEU A 147 3.50 -11.60 2.83
N ALA A 148 3.25 -12.71 3.56
CA ALA A 148 1.94 -13.33 3.63
C ALA A 148 0.85 -12.40 4.20
N ASP A 149 1.21 -11.50 5.14
CA ASP A 149 0.28 -10.52 5.72
C ASP A 149 -0.02 -9.39 4.72
N ILE A 150 1.00 -8.95 3.97
CA ILE A 150 0.82 -7.98 2.89
C ILE A 150 -0.08 -8.56 1.81
N GLU A 151 0.14 -9.81 1.39
CA GLU A 151 -0.71 -10.51 0.42
C GLU A 151 -2.15 -10.65 0.92
N LEU A 152 -2.37 -10.88 2.22
CA LEU A 152 -3.71 -10.93 2.80
C LEU A 152 -4.42 -9.57 2.72
N ILE A 153 -3.68 -8.47 2.97
CA ILE A 153 -4.18 -7.10 2.78
C ILE A 153 -4.49 -6.83 1.30
N GLU A 154 -3.61 -7.22 0.37
CA GLU A 154 -3.87 -7.08 -1.07
C GLU A 154 -5.12 -7.83 -1.51
N ARG A 155 -5.32 -9.07 -1.03
CA ARG A 155 -6.55 -9.84 -1.29
C ARG A 155 -7.81 -9.13 -0.78
N TRP A 156 -7.75 -8.55 0.42
CA TRP A 156 -8.85 -7.77 0.97
C TRP A 156 -9.15 -6.52 0.13
N ILE A 157 -8.12 -5.81 -0.33
CA ILE A 157 -8.28 -4.65 -1.22
C ILE A 157 -8.87 -5.06 -2.57
N LEU A 158 -8.36 -6.15 -3.17
CA LEU A 158 -8.90 -6.73 -4.40
C LEU A 158 -10.37 -7.17 -4.27
N ALA A 159 -10.80 -7.56 -3.06
CA ALA A 159 -12.19 -7.87 -2.74
C ALA A 159 -13.05 -6.61 -2.47
N GLY A 160 -12.49 -5.41 -2.65
CA GLY A 160 -13.18 -4.13 -2.51
C GLY A 160 -12.95 -3.45 -1.17
N ALA A 161 -11.98 -3.89 -0.37
CA ALA A 161 -11.67 -3.31 0.94
C ALA A 161 -12.92 -3.19 1.85
N LYS A 162 -13.79 -4.19 1.81
CA LYS A 162 -15.08 -4.19 2.51
C LYS A 162 -14.87 -4.26 4.03
N ARG A 163 -15.76 -3.61 4.80
CA ARG A 163 -15.73 -3.71 6.26
C ARG A 163 -16.26 -5.06 6.72
N SER A 164 -17.26 -5.58 6.03
CA SER A 164 -17.86 -6.89 6.26
C SER A 164 -18.05 -7.67 4.95
N PRO A 165 -18.00 -9.01 4.95
CA PRO A 165 -18.28 -9.82 3.75
C PRO A 165 -19.65 -9.54 3.13
N GLN A 166 -20.63 -9.08 3.91
CA GLN A 166 -21.98 -8.78 3.43
C GLN A 166 -22.11 -7.40 2.78
N ASP A 167 -21.07 -6.54 2.83
CA ASP A 167 -21.13 -5.23 2.21
C ASP A 167 -21.23 -5.38 0.68
N LEU A 168 -22.24 -4.74 0.09
CA LEU A 168 -22.55 -4.87 -1.34
C LEU A 168 -21.67 -3.98 -2.22
N LEU A 169 -21.03 -2.97 -1.63
CA LEU A 169 -20.17 -2.00 -2.30
C LEU A 169 -18.83 -1.87 -1.57
N PRO A 170 -17.76 -1.49 -2.29
CA PRO A 170 -17.67 -1.39 -3.74
C PRO A 170 -17.64 -2.78 -4.43
N ARG A 171 -18.05 -2.84 -5.70
CA ARG A 171 -17.98 -4.05 -6.53
C ARG A 171 -16.78 -3.97 -7.45
N CYS A 172 -15.82 -4.87 -7.27
CA CYS A 172 -14.66 -4.94 -8.14
C CYS A 172 -15.03 -5.53 -9.49
N GLY A 173 -14.61 -4.86 -10.57
CA GLY A 173 -14.88 -5.28 -11.94
C GLY A 173 -16.20 -4.78 -12.54
N GLU A 174 -17.02 -4.02 -11.80
CA GLU A 174 -18.07 -3.24 -12.47
C GLU A 174 -17.43 -2.05 -13.20
N PRO A 175 -17.81 -1.77 -14.47
CA PRO A 175 -17.35 -0.57 -15.15
C PRO A 175 -17.67 0.65 -14.29
N LEU A 176 -16.64 1.42 -13.92
CA LEU A 176 -16.84 2.71 -13.26
C LEU A 176 -17.80 3.51 -14.15
N ALA A 177 -18.87 4.04 -13.55
CA ALA A 177 -19.76 4.91 -14.29
C ALA A 177 -18.92 6.03 -14.91
N PRO A 178 -19.09 6.33 -16.21
CA PRO A 178 -18.31 7.38 -16.87
C PRO A 178 -18.51 8.70 -16.10
N GLY A 179 -17.42 9.26 -15.58
CA GLY A 179 -17.42 10.47 -14.73
C GLY A 179 -17.14 10.25 -13.25
N ALA A 180 -16.98 9.00 -12.77
CA ALA A 180 -16.33 8.70 -11.50
C ALA A 180 -14.81 8.78 -11.69
N ASP A 181 -14.34 9.95 -12.11
CA ASP A 181 -12.95 10.18 -12.43
C ASP A 181 -12.16 9.97 -11.15
N ALA A 182 -11.21 9.04 -11.26
CA ALA A 182 -10.22 8.68 -10.25
C ALA A 182 -9.70 9.94 -9.58
N GLY A 183 -9.57 9.85 -8.26
CA GLY A 183 -9.11 10.93 -7.39
C GLY A 183 -8.05 11.78 -8.07
N ALA A 184 -8.17 13.10 -7.87
CA ALA A 184 -7.26 14.11 -8.35
C ALA A 184 -5.86 13.53 -8.47
N PRO A 185 -5.20 13.61 -9.65
CA PRO A 185 -3.86 13.08 -9.82
C PRO A 185 -3.08 13.56 -8.61
N ASP A 186 -2.59 12.62 -7.80
CA ASP A 186 -1.75 12.92 -6.65
C ASP A 186 -0.80 13.99 -7.16
N ALA A 187 -1.02 15.24 -6.73
CA ALA A 187 -0.29 16.38 -7.23
C ALA A 187 1.16 15.95 -7.05
N ALA A 188 1.82 15.67 -8.19
CA ALA A 188 3.05 14.90 -8.23
C ALA A 188 3.85 15.35 -7.04
N ALA A 189 3.99 14.49 -6.03
CA ALA A 189 4.61 14.88 -4.77
C ALA A 189 5.86 15.63 -5.20
N PRO A 190 5.99 16.95 -4.90
CA PRO A 190 7.08 17.73 -5.46
C PRO A 190 8.32 16.91 -5.16
N ALA A 191 8.99 16.49 -6.24
CA ALA A 191 10.11 15.55 -6.18
C ALA A 191 10.92 15.94 -4.97
N ALA A 192 11.07 14.99 -4.04
CA ALA A 192 11.65 15.23 -2.73
C ALA A 192 12.84 16.18 -2.86
N ASN A 193 12.61 17.47 -2.54
CA ASN A 193 13.70 18.35 -2.20
C ASN A 193 14.06 17.91 -0.79
N LEU A 194 14.88 16.86 -0.73
CA LEU A 194 15.68 16.50 0.43
C LEU A 194 16.76 17.58 0.59
N ASP A 195 16.34 18.83 0.81
CA ASP A 195 17.15 19.88 1.42
C ASP A 195 16.67 20.07 2.87
N ALA A 196 16.47 18.96 3.58
CA ALA A 196 16.69 18.92 5.01
C ALA A 196 18.19 18.70 5.24
N ALA A 197 19.00 19.68 4.83
CA ALA A 197 20.30 19.88 5.44
C ALA A 197 20.02 20.26 6.90
N SER A 198 20.05 19.27 7.77
CA SER A 198 20.27 19.47 9.19
C SER A 198 21.49 20.38 9.33
N ALA A 199 21.24 21.62 9.76
CA ALA A 199 22.24 22.47 10.33
C ALA A 199 22.75 21.81 11.62
N SER A 200 23.77 20.97 11.48
CA SER A 200 24.62 20.53 12.58
C SER A 200 26.03 20.97 12.23
N ASP A 201 26.31 22.26 12.43
CA ASP A 201 27.65 22.82 12.62
C ASP A 201 27.49 24.25 13.16
N ALA A 202 27.02 24.35 14.40
CA ALA A 202 27.37 25.47 15.25
C ALA A 202 28.71 25.10 15.92
N ASP A 203 29.77 25.30 15.16
CA ASP A 203 31.14 25.44 15.66
C ASP A 203 31.19 26.67 16.57
N VAL A 204 30.86 26.49 17.86
CA VAL A 204 31.20 27.45 18.90
C VAL A 204 32.64 27.15 19.31
N GLY A 205 33.57 27.65 18.51
CA GLY A 205 34.98 27.76 18.85
C GLY A 205 35.16 28.56 20.15
N GLY A 206 35.23 27.85 21.27
CA GLY A 206 35.70 28.38 22.54
C GLY A 206 37.20 28.62 22.48
N ALA A 207 37.60 29.78 21.97
CA ALA A 207 38.95 30.29 22.13
C ALA A 207 39.13 30.81 23.57
N ASN A 208 39.68 29.96 24.42
CA ASN A 208 40.41 30.38 25.61
C ASN A 208 41.72 31.02 25.15
N ASP A 209 41.82 32.34 25.22
CA ASP A 209 43.11 33.02 25.26
C ASP A 209 43.22 33.82 26.56
N GLY A 210 44.16 33.36 27.38
CA GLY A 210 44.57 34.03 28.60
C GLY A 210 45.43 35.27 28.32
N GLY A 211 45.32 36.23 29.22
CA GLY A 211 46.22 37.36 29.42
C GLY A 211 45.58 38.20 30.53
N GLY A 212 46.14 38.30 31.73
CA GLY A 212 47.54 38.51 32.05
C GLY A 212 47.71 39.95 32.53
N VAL A 213 48.48 40.11 33.61
CA VAL A 213 49.09 41.33 34.18
C VAL A 213 48.21 42.43 34.78
N GLY A 214 48.49 42.74 36.05
CA GLY A 214 48.10 43.98 36.73
C GLY A 214 47.94 43.82 38.22
#